data_AF-A0A6G1LCM9-F1
#
_entry.id   AF-A0A6G1LCM9-F1
#
_cell.length_a   1.000
_cell.length_b   1.000
_cell.length_c   1.000
_cell.angle_alpha   90.00
_cell.angle_beta   90.00
_cell.angle_gamma   90.00
#
_symmetry.space_group_name_H-M   'P 1'
#
loop_
_entity.id
_entity.type
_entity.pdbx_description
1 polymer ?
#
loop_
_entity_poly.entity_id
_entity_poly.type
_entity_poly.pdbx_seq_one_letter_code
_entity_poly.pdbx_strand_id
1 'polypeptide(L)'
;LPPPGYGFINISNPEKYGLLHGIRTPGGPDQYSIAMFHQLHCAMIRESHFNLTEILLTDAELNNSRAADAAREDLSFEHIRHCFAYLAQAILCAGDTTVEWARVLEGGERLDVDGWGVPHVCK
;
A
#
# COMPACT_ATOMS: atom_id res chain seq x y z
N LEU A 1 -9.40 -9.03 0.75
CA LEU A 1 -9.94 -8.44 -0.49
C LEU A 1 -10.25 -6.98 -0.22
N PRO A 2 -9.73 -6.03 -1.02
CA PRO A 2 -10.10 -4.62 -0.89
C PRO A 2 -11.61 -4.46 -1.09
N PRO A 3 -12.25 -3.43 -0.51
CA PRO A 3 -13.67 -3.19 -0.69
C PRO A 3 -13.99 -2.91 -2.17
N PRO A 4 -15.26 -3.06 -2.60
CA PRO A 4 -15.70 -2.63 -3.92
C PRO A 4 -15.21 -1.21 -4.23
N GLY A 5 -14.62 -1.01 -5.41
CA GLY A 5 -14.01 0.28 -5.79
C GLY A 5 -12.58 0.50 -5.28
N TYR A 6 -11.94 -0.50 -4.68
CA TYR A 6 -10.54 -0.48 -4.23
C TYR A 6 -10.19 0.61 -3.22
N GLY A 7 -11.20 1.20 -2.58
CA GLY A 7 -11.00 2.31 -1.65
C GLY A 7 -10.82 3.68 -2.32
N PHE A 8 -11.10 3.78 -3.62
CA PHE A 8 -11.12 5.05 -4.32
C PHE A 8 -12.46 5.77 -4.19
N ILE A 9 -12.39 7.09 -4.17
CA ILE A 9 -13.53 8.00 -4.22
C ILE A 9 -13.36 9.00 -5.37
N ASN A 10 -14.48 9.53 -5.86
CA ASN A 10 -14.49 10.53 -6.92
C ASN A 10 -14.88 11.89 -6.36
N ILE A 11 -14.06 12.91 -6.60
CA ILE A 11 -14.30 14.28 -6.10
C ILE A 11 -14.29 15.27 -7.28
N SER A 12 -15.42 15.96 -7.46
CA SER A 12 -15.50 17.11 -8.34
C SER A 12 -15.04 18.38 -7.62
N ASN A 13 -14.34 19.27 -8.33
CA ASN A 13 -13.89 20.58 -7.83
C ASN A 13 -13.04 20.47 -6.55
N PRO A 14 -11.90 19.75 -6.57
CA PRO A 14 -11.09 19.47 -5.38
C PRO A 14 -10.59 20.71 -4.65
N GLU A 15 -10.38 21.81 -5.38
CA GLU A 15 -9.96 23.10 -4.83
C GLU A 15 -10.93 23.64 -3.76
N LYS A 16 -12.22 23.31 -3.84
CA LYS A 16 -13.23 23.70 -2.83
C LYS A 16 -12.92 23.10 -1.45
N TYR A 17 -12.19 22.00 -1.41
CA TYR A 17 -11.80 21.27 -0.20
C TYR A 17 -10.32 21.49 0.16
N GLY A 18 -9.62 22.37 -0.57
CA GLY A 18 -8.17 22.56 -0.41
C GLY A 18 -7.32 21.35 -0.83
N LEU A 19 -7.87 20.47 -1.67
CA LEU A 19 -7.18 19.29 -2.17
C LEU A 19 -6.43 19.60 -3.46
N LEU A 20 -5.24 19.02 -3.61
CA LEU A 20 -4.59 18.92 -4.91
C LEU A 20 -5.34 17.96 -5.83
N HIS A 21 -5.02 18.00 -7.12
CA HIS A 21 -5.68 17.16 -8.12
C HIS A 21 -5.35 15.66 -7.97
N GLY A 22 -6.40 14.83 -7.98
CA GLY A 22 -6.33 13.37 -7.88
C GLY A 22 -5.86 12.68 -9.17
N ILE A 23 -6.19 11.42 -9.39
CA ILE A 23 -5.98 10.72 -10.66
C ILE A 23 -6.98 11.26 -11.67
N ARG A 24 -6.51 11.59 -12.88
CA ARG A 24 -7.38 12.12 -13.93
C ARG A 24 -8.25 11.01 -14.50
N THR A 25 -9.58 11.19 -14.47
CA THR A 25 -10.50 10.31 -15.18
C THR A 25 -10.99 10.95 -16.48
N PRO A 26 -11.16 10.18 -17.58
CA PRO A 26 -11.66 10.73 -18.85
C PRO A 26 -13.10 11.26 -18.72
N GLY A 27 -13.28 12.58 -18.90
CA GLY A 27 -14.60 13.20 -18.91
C GLY A 27 -15.33 13.19 -17.56
N GLY A 28 -14.63 12.89 -16.47
CA GLY A 28 -15.20 12.72 -15.14
C GLY A 28 -14.44 13.48 -14.04
N PRO A 29 -14.90 13.36 -12.78
CA PRO A 29 -14.21 13.90 -11.61
C PRO A 29 -12.84 13.23 -11.40
N ASP A 30 -11.94 13.93 -10.70
CA ASP A 30 -10.68 13.32 -10.28
C ASP A 30 -10.96 12.20 -9.26
N GLN A 31 -10.17 11.13 -9.33
CA GLN A 31 -10.24 9.98 -8.44
C GLN A 31 -9.16 10.08 -7.35
N TYR A 32 -9.49 9.71 -6.11
CA TYR A 32 -8.62 9.83 -4.93
C TYR A 32 -8.65 8.54 -4.13
N SER A 33 -7.55 8.23 -3.45
CA SER A 33 -7.50 7.09 -2.54
C SER A 33 -7.73 7.53 -1.10
N ILE A 34 -8.33 6.67 -0.29
CA ILE A 34 -8.30 6.84 1.17
C ILE A 34 -7.07 6.12 1.70
N ALA A 35 -6.24 6.83 2.48
CA ALA A 35 -4.96 6.36 2.99
C ALA A 35 -5.04 4.97 3.64
N MET A 36 -6.05 4.69 4.48
CA MET A 36 -6.26 3.37 5.07
C MET A 36 -6.32 2.23 4.04
N PHE A 37 -7.04 2.43 2.92
CA PHE A 37 -7.15 1.41 1.88
C PHE A 37 -5.85 1.27 1.09
N HIS A 38 -5.15 2.39 0.85
CA HIS A 38 -3.83 2.36 0.22
C HIS A 38 -2.80 1.62 1.09
N GLN A 39 -2.77 1.89 2.40
CA GLN A 39 -1.92 1.22 3.38
C GLN A 39 -2.17 -0.29 3.40
N LEU A 40 -3.44 -0.72 3.40
CA LEU A 40 -3.81 -2.13 3.31
C LEU A 40 -3.35 -2.76 1.98
N HIS A 41 -3.52 -2.07 0.86
CA HIS A 41 -3.05 -2.52 -0.45
C HIS A 41 -1.54 -2.74 -0.47
N CYS A 42 -0.76 -1.78 0.06
CA CYS A 42 0.69 -1.89 0.16
C CYS A 42 1.14 -3.04 1.07
N ALA A 43 0.45 -3.25 2.21
CA ALA A 43 0.74 -4.36 3.11
C ALA A 43 0.55 -5.72 2.41
N MET A 44 -0.55 -5.91 1.68
CA MET A 44 -0.83 -7.16 0.95
C MET A 44 0.15 -7.43 -0.20
N ILE A 45 0.58 -6.40 -0.95
CA ILE A 45 1.58 -6.57 -2.01
C ILE A 45 2.91 -7.06 -1.42
N ARG A 46 3.32 -6.50 -0.28
CA ARG A 46 4.58 -6.88 0.35
C ARG A 46 4.54 -8.32 0.86
N GLU A 47 3.42 -8.76 1.45
CA GLU A 47 3.20 -10.17 1.80
C GLU A 47 3.43 -11.09 0.59
N SER A 48 2.85 -10.74 -0.55
CA SER A 48 3.00 -11.51 -1.80
C SER A 48 4.45 -11.52 -2.31
N HIS A 49 5.17 -10.41 -2.19
CA HIS A 49 6.58 -10.31 -2.58
C HIS A 49 7.50 -11.15 -1.68
N PHE A 50 7.27 -11.15 -0.38
CA PHE A 50 8.03 -11.97 0.55
C PHE A 50 7.79 -13.46 0.33
N ASN A 51 6.55 -13.86 0.05
CA ASN A 51 6.23 -15.25 -0.33
C ASN A 51 7.02 -15.71 -1.57
N LEU A 52 7.13 -14.87 -2.60
CA LEU A 52 7.98 -15.16 -3.76
C LEU A 52 9.48 -15.26 -3.40
N THR A 53 9.94 -14.41 -2.48
CA THR A 53 11.33 -14.40 -2.03
C THR A 53 11.67 -15.69 -1.28
N GLU A 54 10.80 -16.15 -0.39
CA GLU A 54 10.95 -17.42 0.31
C GLU A 54 11.08 -18.59 -0.67
N ILE A 55 10.19 -18.69 -1.66
CA ILE A 55 10.25 -19.72 -2.71
C ILE A 55 11.62 -19.71 -3.41
N LEU A 56 12.10 -18.52 -3.81
CA LEU A 56 13.39 -18.39 -4.48
C LEU A 56 14.59 -18.73 -3.58
N LEU A 57 14.52 -18.42 -2.27
CA LEU A 57 15.58 -18.74 -1.30
C LEU A 57 15.57 -20.22 -0.89
N THR A 58 14.42 -20.91 -1.01
CA THR A 58 14.38 -22.37 -0.83
C THR A 58 14.99 -23.13 -2.03
N ASP A 59 14.95 -22.53 -3.23
CA ASP A 59 15.52 -23.09 -4.46
C ASP A 59 17.03 -22.81 -4.60
N ALA A 60 17.52 -21.73 -3.97
CA ALA A 60 18.94 -21.43 -3.87
C ALA A 60 19.57 -22.09 -2.62
N GLU A 61 20.55 -22.96 -2.81
CA GLU A 61 21.33 -23.60 -1.74
C GLU A 61 22.10 -22.56 -0.90
N LEU A 62 21.41 -21.91 0.05
CA LEU A 62 22.04 -21.07 1.05
C LEU A 62 22.75 -21.97 2.06
N ASN A 63 24.08 -21.96 1.97
CA ASN A 63 25.03 -22.66 2.82
C ASN A 63 24.56 -22.76 4.29
N ASN A 64 24.60 -23.99 4.82
CA ASN A 64 24.28 -24.39 6.20
C ASN A 64 25.06 -23.57 7.24
N SER A 65 24.50 -22.44 7.62
CA SER A 65 24.99 -21.60 8.72
C SER A 65 23.81 -21.24 9.61
N ARG A 66 24.07 -21.06 10.91
CA ARG A 66 23.03 -20.61 11.87
C ARG A 66 22.37 -19.29 11.45
N ALA A 67 23.09 -18.45 10.70
CA ALA A 67 22.55 -17.22 10.13
C ALA A 67 21.53 -17.48 9.02
N ALA A 68 21.73 -18.52 8.21
CA ALA A 68 20.76 -18.95 7.21
C ALA A 68 19.50 -19.54 7.85
N ASP A 69 19.63 -20.26 8.96
CA ASP A 69 18.48 -20.83 9.67
C ASP A 69 17.61 -19.75 10.33
N ALA A 70 18.23 -18.76 10.98
CA ALA A 70 17.52 -17.59 11.51
C ALA A 70 16.82 -16.79 10.40
N ALA A 71 17.50 -16.59 9.27
CA ALA A 71 16.90 -15.91 8.11
C ALA A 71 15.71 -16.71 7.53
N ARG A 72 15.75 -18.05 7.54
CA ARG A 72 14.62 -18.88 7.09
C ARG A 72 13.42 -18.80 8.02
N GLU A 73 13.65 -18.72 9.33
CA GLU A 73 12.56 -18.55 10.31
C GLU A 73 11.88 -17.19 10.14
N ASP A 74 12.66 -16.11 10.02
CA ASP A 74 12.16 -14.75 9.81
C ASP A 74 11.46 -14.57 8.45
N LEU A 75 11.94 -15.25 7.41
CA LEU A 75 11.36 -15.21 6.07
C LEU A 75 10.32 -16.31 5.83
N SER A 76 9.99 -17.11 6.84
CA SER A 76 9.00 -18.17 6.69
C SER A 76 7.64 -17.60 6.31
N PHE A 77 6.91 -18.30 5.45
CA PHE A 77 5.61 -17.88 4.95
C PHE A 77 4.66 -17.56 6.10
N GLU A 78 4.69 -18.41 7.14
CA GLU A 78 3.85 -18.30 8.31
C GLU A 78 4.13 -17.01 9.10
N HIS A 79 5.42 -16.71 9.34
CA HIS A 79 5.85 -15.49 10.03
C HIS A 79 5.41 -14.25 9.26
N ILE A 80 5.76 -14.17 7.98
CA ILE A 80 5.41 -13.04 7.11
C ILE A 80 3.90 -12.83 7.06
N ARG A 81 3.12 -13.90 6.85
CA ARG A 81 1.66 -13.85 6.78
C ARG A 81 1.05 -13.35 8.09
N HIS A 82 1.50 -13.84 9.26
CA HIS A 82 0.97 -13.35 10.54
C HIS A 82 1.34 -11.87 10.76
N CYS A 83 2.56 -11.47 10.40
CA CYS A 83 3.04 -10.09 10.55
C CYS A 83 2.19 -9.13 9.72
N PHE A 84 1.94 -9.44 8.45
CA PHE A 84 1.11 -8.60 7.59
C PHE A 84 -0.37 -8.61 8.01
N ALA A 85 -0.89 -9.73 8.51
CA ALA A 85 -2.23 -9.77 9.09
C ALA A 85 -2.35 -8.89 10.34
N TYR A 86 -1.34 -8.89 11.21
CA TYR A 86 -1.29 -8.05 12.41
C TYR A 86 -1.18 -6.56 12.06
N LEU A 87 -0.35 -6.20 11.08
CA LEU A 87 -0.27 -4.82 10.56
C LEU A 87 -1.60 -4.37 9.93
N ALA A 88 -2.24 -5.23 9.14
CA ALA A 88 -3.55 -4.94 8.57
C ALA A 88 -4.62 -4.67 9.65
N GLN A 89 -4.58 -5.44 10.74
CA GLN A 89 -5.45 -5.20 11.90
C GLN A 89 -5.16 -3.83 12.53
N ALA A 90 -3.89 -3.47 12.74
CA ALA A 90 -3.52 -2.16 13.26
C ALA A 90 -4.01 -1.01 12.36
N ILE A 91 -3.85 -1.14 11.04
CA ILE A 91 -4.34 -0.16 10.05
C ILE A 91 -5.86 -0.01 10.14
N LEU A 92 -6.61 -1.13 10.23
CA LEU A 92 -8.07 -1.09 10.37
C LEU A 92 -8.51 -0.45 11.69
N CYS A 93 -7.82 -0.74 12.80
CA CYS A 93 -8.12 -0.15 14.11
C CYS A 93 -7.81 1.35 14.15
N ALA A 94 -6.73 1.78 13.50
CA ALA A 94 -6.28 3.16 13.48
C ALA A 94 -6.66 3.91 12.20
N GLY A 95 -7.64 3.40 11.43
CA GLY A 95 -7.98 3.83 10.07
C GLY A 95 -7.71 5.30 9.76
N ASP A 96 -6.78 5.53 8.85
CA ASP A 96 -6.42 6.84 8.34
C ASP A 96 -7.37 7.24 7.20
N THR A 97 -8.23 8.22 7.46
CA THR A 97 -9.23 8.70 6.51
C THR A 97 -8.72 9.84 5.61
N THR A 98 -7.41 10.07 5.57
CA THR A 98 -6.78 11.09 4.72
C THR A 98 -7.08 10.80 3.24
N VAL A 99 -7.44 11.85 2.51
CA VAL A 99 -7.70 11.79 1.06
C VAL A 99 -6.39 12.04 0.32
N GLU A 100 -5.89 11.01 -0.35
CA GLU A 100 -4.64 11.05 -1.10
C GLU A 100 -4.90 11.45 -2.56
N TRP A 101 -4.23 12.51 -2.99
CA TRP A 101 -4.20 12.98 -4.37
C TRP A 101 -3.13 12.27 -5.20
N ALA A 102 -3.15 12.50 -6.51
CA ALA A 102 -2.22 11.83 -7.40
C ALA A 102 -0.82 12.43 -7.30
N ARG A 103 0.19 11.58 -7.50
CA ARG A 103 1.53 12.08 -7.77
C ARG A 103 1.56 12.69 -9.17
N VAL A 104 2.30 13.78 -9.31
CA VAL A 104 2.49 14.47 -10.60
C VAL A 104 3.82 14.02 -11.20
N LEU A 105 3.78 13.34 -12.34
CA LEU A 105 4.97 12.92 -13.08
C LEU A 105 5.64 14.12 -13.78
N GLU A 106 6.89 13.96 -14.24
CA GLU A 106 7.64 15.03 -14.93
C GLU A 106 6.88 15.63 -16.13
N GLY A 107 6.03 14.85 -16.80
CA GLY A 107 5.16 15.29 -17.91
C GLY A 107 3.83 15.92 -17.49
N GLY A 108 3.57 16.11 -16.19
CA GLY A 108 2.30 16.60 -15.66
C GLY A 108 1.18 15.54 -15.58
N GLU A 109 1.51 14.29 -15.87
CA GLU A 109 0.57 13.16 -15.81
C GLU A 109 0.21 12.83 -14.35
N ARG A 110 -1.05 12.44 -14.14
CA ARG A 110 -1.64 12.10 -12.82
C ARG A 110 -2.29 10.72 -12.91
N LEU A 111 -1.47 9.68 -12.78
CA LEU A 111 -1.86 8.29 -13.09
C LEU A 111 -1.98 7.39 -11.87
N ASP A 112 -1.28 7.68 -10.77
CA ASP A 112 -1.39 6.92 -9.52
C ASP A 112 -1.41 7.84 -8.29
N VAL A 113 -1.62 7.19 -7.14
CA VAL A 113 -1.39 7.74 -5.81
C VAL A 113 -0.18 7.01 -5.20
N ASP A 114 0.73 7.75 -4.55
CA ASP A 114 1.85 7.17 -3.80
C ASP A 114 1.85 7.57 -2.31
N GLY A 115 0.89 8.40 -1.90
CA GLY A 115 0.70 8.90 -0.53
C GLY A 115 1.74 9.93 -0.08
N TRP A 116 2.77 10.21 -0.87
CA TRP A 116 3.84 11.11 -0.46
C TRP A 116 3.43 12.58 -0.56
N GLY A 117 3.84 13.36 0.45
CA GLY A 117 3.52 14.79 0.53
C GLY A 117 2.06 15.09 0.88
N VAL A 118 1.25 14.06 1.16
CA VAL A 118 -0.11 14.21 1.69
C VAL A 118 -0.02 14.39 3.22
N PRO A 119 -0.58 15.46 3.80
CA PRO A 119 -0.60 15.64 5.25
C PRO A 119 -1.56 14.66 5.92
N HIS A 120 -1.05 13.92 6.90
CA HIS A 120 -1.83 13.01 7.74
C HIS A 120 -2.02 13.58 9.14
N VAL A 121 -3.12 13.21 9.80
CA VAL A 121 -3.34 13.53 11.21
C VAL A 121 -2.97 12.32 12.06
N CYS A 122 -1.86 12.42 12.78
CA CYS A 122 -1.40 11.38 13.70
C CYS A 122 -2.36 11.25 14.90
N LYS A 123 -2.50 10.02 15.42
CA LYS A 123 -3.30 9.67 16.60
C LYS A 123 -2.41 9.40 17.81
#